data_AF-A0A3B9YMI1-F1
#
_entry.id   AF-A0A3B9YMI1-F1
#
_cell.length_a   1.000
_cell.length_b   1.000
_cell.length_c   1.000
_cell.angle_alpha   90.00
_cell.angle_beta   90.00
_cell.angle_gamma   90.00
#
_symmetry.space_group_name_H-M   'P 1'
#
loop_
_entity.id
_entity.type
_entity.pdbx_description
1 polymer ?
#
loop_
_entity_poly.entity_id
_entity_poly.type
_entity_poly.pdbx_seq_one_letter_code
_entity_poly.pdbx_strand_id
1 'polypeptide(L)'
;MTTLLAVACTVCAAPAFATEEDIFTQTCGNAPFAPVVPASPPTTQEAMTELKNDVTDFIKGSDLFQDCVTRVLDQGPKLKESWSDDQKKSAQRRFLKTAEKIILDNQEDKERTGNAFNVLVELRTGGKAAPTPAASKPAEKAAAPAIIENIDTSTAAALVTGTAKARPQVKPATP
;
A
#
# COMPACT_ATOMS: atom_id res chain seq x y z
N MET A 1 34.26 5.70 -52.83
CA MET A 1 33.24 6.33 -51.95
C MET A 1 32.32 5.23 -51.48
N THR A 2 32.48 4.77 -50.24
CA THR A 2 31.68 3.66 -49.69
C THR A 2 31.23 4.09 -48.31
N THR A 3 29.98 4.54 -48.22
CA THR A 3 29.37 5.04 -46.98
C THR A 3 28.76 3.86 -46.24
N LEU A 4 29.38 3.45 -45.12
CA LEU A 4 28.79 2.49 -44.18
C LEU A 4 27.72 3.21 -43.33
N LEU A 5 26.45 2.87 -43.53
CA LEU A 5 25.38 3.22 -42.59
C LEU A 5 25.39 2.20 -41.44
N ALA A 6 25.84 2.63 -40.26
CA ALA A 6 25.67 1.89 -39.02
C ALA A 6 24.24 2.08 -38.51
N VAL A 7 23.41 1.05 -38.67
CA VAL A 7 22.09 0.97 -38.03
C VAL A 7 22.32 0.63 -36.56
N ALA A 8 22.32 1.65 -35.71
CA ALA A 8 22.30 1.47 -34.27
C ALA A 8 20.92 0.95 -33.85
N CYS A 9 20.79 -0.37 -33.70
CA CYS A 9 19.66 -0.98 -33.01
C CYS A 9 19.70 -0.52 -31.54
N THR A 10 18.96 0.54 -31.22
CA THR A 10 18.63 0.89 -29.83
C THR A 10 17.80 -0.26 -29.25
N VAL A 11 18.47 -1.11 -28.48
CA VAL A 11 17.82 -2.12 -27.64
C VAL A 11 16.99 -1.34 -26.62
N CYS A 12 15.68 -1.23 -26.84
CA CYS A 12 14.76 -0.74 -25.82
C CYS A 12 14.90 -1.67 -24.62
N ALA A 13 15.56 -1.19 -23.56
CA ALA A 13 15.55 -1.83 -22.26
C ALA A 13 14.09 -1.95 -21.82
N ALA A 14 13.53 -3.16 -21.92
CA ALA A 14 12.23 -3.47 -21.36
C ALA A 14 12.28 -3.18 -19.85
N PRO A 15 11.23 -2.60 -19.25
CA PRO A 15 11.16 -2.43 -17.80
C PRO A 15 11.10 -3.82 -17.17
N ALA A 16 12.27 -4.32 -16.79
CA ALA A 16 12.43 -5.60 -16.16
C ALA A 16 12.00 -5.45 -14.69
N PHE A 17 10.86 -6.05 -14.36
CA PHE A 17 10.33 -6.27 -13.01
C PHE A 17 9.84 -5.01 -12.29
N ALA A 18 8.60 -4.59 -12.60
CA ALA A 18 7.82 -3.81 -11.65
C ALA A 18 7.68 -4.63 -10.35
N THR A 19 8.19 -4.08 -9.26
CA THR A 19 8.07 -4.65 -7.92
C THR A 19 6.63 -4.61 -7.43
N GLU A 20 6.30 -5.36 -6.38
CA GLU A 20 4.98 -5.24 -5.75
C GLU A 20 4.69 -3.79 -5.30
N GLU A 21 5.72 -3.04 -4.88
CA GLU A 21 5.62 -1.63 -4.50
C GLU A 21 5.34 -0.70 -5.69
N ASP A 22 5.90 -1.00 -6.86
CA ASP A 22 5.60 -0.26 -8.09
C ASP A 22 4.13 -0.40 -8.50
N ILE A 23 3.51 -1.56 -8.25
CA ILE A 23 2.08 -1.76 -8.53
C ILE A 23 1.23 -0.82 -7.68
N PHE A 24 1.53 -0.72 -6.38
CA PHE A 24 0.83 0.20 -5.49
C PHE A 24 1.10 1.65 -5.89
N THR A 25 2.35 2.01 -6.18
CA THR A 25 2.72 3.37 -6.57
C THR A 25 2.06 3.79 -7.90
N GLN A 26 2.01 2.91 -8.89
CA GLN A 26 1.37 3.22 -10.18
C GLN A 26 -0.16 3.34 -10.06
N THR A 27 -0.77 2.57 -9.16
CA THR A 27 -2.24 2.53 -9.02
C THR A 27 -2.76 3.60 -8.07
N CYS A 28 -2.06 3.81 -6.95
CA CYS A 28 -2.46 4.70 -5.87
C CYS A 28 -1.69 6.02 -5.82
N GLY A 29 -0.66 6.18 -6.65
CA GLY A 29 0.29 7.29 -6.55
C GLY A 29 1.30 7.05 -5.42
N ASN A 30 2.10 8.07 -5.14
CA ASN A 30 3.03 8.04 -4.02
C ASN A 30 2.29 8.20 -2.69
N ALA A 31 2.80 7.55 -1.64
CA ALA A 31 2.38 7.84 -0.28
C ALA A 31 2.57 9.35 0.01
N PRO A 32 1.61 10.01 0.66
CA PRO A 32 1.75 11.41 1.06
C PRO A 32 2.97 11.60 1.98
N PHE A 33 3.66 12.73 1.83
CA PHE A 33 4.79 13.05 2.67
C PHE A 33 4.32 13.73 3.96
N ALA A 34 4.77 13.19 5.10
CA ALA A 34 4.55 13.82 6.39
C ALA A 34 5.21 15.21 6.43
N PRO A 35 4.49 16.27 6.85
CA PRO A 35 5.11 17.58 7.02
C PRO A 35 6.11 17.55 8.17
N VAL A 36 7.12 18.42 8.07
CA VAL A 36 8.08 18.60 9.16
C VAL A 36 7.43 19.42 10.27
N VAL A 37 7.13 18.77 11.38
CA VAL A 37 6.63 19.43 12.59
C VAL A 37 7.83 19.96 13.40
N PRO A 38 7.95 21.29 13.62
CA PRO A 38 9.08 21.85 14.35
C PRO A 38 9.07 21.42 15.83
N ALA A 39 10.23 21.46 16.49
CA ALA A 39 10.34 21.11 17.90
C ALA A 39 9.79 22.21 18.84
N SER A 40 9.68 23.45 18.35
CA SER A 40 9.14 24.59 19.08
C SER A 40 7.93 25.19 18.36
N PRO A 41 6.95 25.73 19.09
CA PRO A 41 5.76 26.29 18.48
C PRO A 41 6.11 27.49 17.60
N PRO A 42 5.51 27.61 16.40
CA PRO A 42 5.66 28.79 15.56
C PRO A 42 5.30 30.08 16.31
N THR A 43 6.00 31.16 16.00
CA THR A 43 5.86 32.47 16.68
C THR A 43 4.54 33.16 16.36
N THR A 44 3.92 32.88 15.21
CA THR A 44 2.67 33.52 14.76
C THR A 44 1.50 32.55 14.74
N GLN A 45 0.26 33.07 14.81
CA GLN A 45 -0.96 32.24 14.72
C GLN A 45 -1.18 31.71 13.31
N GLU A 46 -0.79 32.50 12.32
CA GLU A 46 -0.82 32.16 10.90
C GLU A 46 0.04 30.91 10.64
N ALA A 47 1.29 30.90 11.12
CA ALA A 47 2.19 29.76 10.91
C ALA A 47 1.71 28.48 11.63
N MET A 48 1.07 28.60 12.79
CA MET A 48 0.46 27.43 13.45
C MET A 48 -0.79 26.93 12.71
N THR A 49 -1.55 27.83 12.10
CA THR A 49 -2.72 27.47 11.29
C THR A 49 -2.31 26.79 9.99
N GLU A 50 -1.25 27.29 9.34
CA GLU A 50 -0.65 26.66 8.16
C GLU A 50 -0.15 25.24 8.49
N LEU A 51 0.65 25.09 9.54
CA LEU A 51 1.12 23.77 9.99
C LEU A 51 -0.04 22.81 10.32
N LYS A 52 -1.11 23.32 10.95
CA LYS A 52 -2.32 22.52 11.21
C LYS A 52 -2.94 22.02 9.91
N ASN A 53 -3.03 22.88 8.89
CA ASN A 53 -3.59 22.51 7.60
C ASN A 53 -2.71 21.46 6.93
N ASP A 54 -1.39 21.64 6.92
CA ASP A 54 -0.44 20.66 6.37
C ASP A 54 -0.58 19.28 7.04
N VAL A 55 -0.64 19.25 8.38
CA VAL A 55 -0.86 18.01 9.14
C VAL A 55 -2.22 17.38 8.80
N THR A 56 -3.27 18.20 8.67
CA THR A 56 -4.62 17.74 8.34
C THR A 56 -4.68 17.16 6.93
N ASP A 57 -4.04 17.82 5.97
CA ASP A 57 -4.02 17.40 4.58
C ASP A 57 -3.17 16.15 4.38
N PHE A 58 -2.05 16.04 5.10
CA PHE A 58 -1.28 14.80 5.19
C PHE A 58 -2.12 13.64 5.72
N ILE A 59 -2.78 13.81 6.88
CA ILE A 59 -3.63 12.76 7.48
C ILE A 59 -4.72 12.30 6.49
N LYS A 60 -5.43 13.25 5.86
CA LYS A 60 -6.48 12.94 4.88
C LYS A 60 -5.93 12.25 3.64
N GLY A 61 -4.81 12.74 3.11
CA GLY A 61 -4.14 12.12 1.98
C GLY A 61 -3.74 10.69 2.31
N SER A 62 -3.23 10.47 3.52
CA SER A 62 -2.78 9.16 4.00
C SER A 62 -3.93 8.19 4.16
N ASP A 63 -5.11 8.66 4.58
CA ASP A 63 -6.34 7.85 4.62
C ASP A 63 -6.78 7.44 3.21
N LEU A 64 -6.84 8.39 2.27
CA LEU A 64 -7.20 8.10 0.88
C LEU A 64 -6.22 7.14 0.20
N PHE A 65 -4.93 7.25 0.53
CA PHE A 65 -3.90 6.35 0.03
C PHE A 65 -4.07 4.92 0.60
N GLN A 66 -4.29 4.78 1.92
CA GLN A 66 -4.57 3.47 2.53
C GLN A 66 -5.86 2.82 1.98
N ASP A 67 -6.91 3.61 1.75
CA ASP A 67 -8.13 3.16 1.10
C ASP A 67 -7.86 2.65 -0.32
N CYS A 68 -6.97 3.31 -1.06
CA CYS A 68 -6.54 2.84 -2.37
C CYS A 68 -5.78 1.51 -2.27
N VAL A 69 -4.78 1.41 -1.39
CA VAL A 69 -3.99 0.18 -1.18
C VAL A 69 -4.91 -0.99 -0.82
N THR A 70 -5.89 -0.75 0.06
CA THR A 70 -6.90 -1.75 0.46
C THR A 70 -7.75 -2.20 -0.73
N ARG A 71 -8.21 -1.28 -1.59
CA ARG A 71 -8.95 -1.66 -2.82
C ARG A 71 -8.09 -2.45 -3.80
N VAL A 72 -6.81 -2.12 -3.92
CA VAL A 72 -5.87 -2.88 -4.76
C VAL A 72 -5.64 -4.29 -4.20
N LEU A 73 -5.58 -4.43 -2.87
CA LEU A 73 -5.53 -5.72 -2.19
C LEU A 73 -6.78 -6.57 -2.48
N ASP A 74 -7.97 -5.99 -2.41
CA ASP A 74 -9.23 -6.70 -2.67
C ASP A 74 -9.32 -7.22 -4.11
N GLN A 75 -8.74 -6.50 -5.07
CA GLN A 75 -8.66 -6.92 -6.47
C GLN A 75 -7.60 -8.01 -6.70
N GLY A 76 -6.59 -8.08 -5.83
CA GLY A 76 -5.48 -9.01 -5.92
C GLY A 76 -4.50 -8.72 -7.06
N PRO A 77 -3.30 -9.31 -7.01
CA PRO A 77 -2.32 -9.16 -8.09
C PRO A 77 -2.79 -9.92 -9.34
N LYS A 78 -2.57 -9.34 -10.53
CA LYS A 78 -2.78 -10.06 -11.80
C LYS A 78 -1.68 -11.10 -12.01
N LEU A 79 -1.95 -12.34 -11.60
CA LEU A 79 -1.00 -13.45 -11.69
C LEU A 79 -1.00 -14.07 -13.09
N LYS A 80 0.17 -14.54 -13.55
CA LYS A 80 0.26 -15.24 -14.84
C LYS A 80 -0.47 -16.57 -14.76
N GLU A 81 -1.35 -16.83 -15.73
CA GLU A 81 -2.10 -18.10 -15.78
C GLU A 81 -1.19 -19.32 -15.82
N SER A 82 -0.04 -19.19 -16.52
CA SER A 82 0.98 -20.22 -16.69
C SER A 82 1.81 -20.54 -15.45
N TRP A 83 1.65 -19.78 -14.36
CA TRP A 83 2.32 -20.07 -13.10
C TRP A 83 1.68 -21.26 -12.39
N SER A 84 2.53 -22.06 -11.73
CA SER A 84 2.06 -23.11 -10.82
C SER A 84 1.33 -22.50 -9.61
N ASP A 85 0.54 -23.32 -8.92
CA ASP A 85 -0.19 -22.88 -7.72
C ASP A 85 0.76 -22.38 -6.62
N ASP A 86 1.91 -23.01 -6.45
CA ASP A 86 2.94 -22.57 -5.50
C ASP A 86 3.53 -21.20 -5.87
N GLN A 87 3.75 -20.94 -7.16
CA GLN A 87 4.23 -19.65 -7.65
C GLN A 87 3.19 -18.56 -7.42
N LYS A 88 1.92 -18.84 -7.74
CA LYS A 88 0.78 -17.93 -7.50
C LYS A 88 0.65 -17.60 -6.02
N LYS A 89 0.68 -18.62 -5.16
CA LYS A 89 0.60 -18.48 -3.70
C LYS A 89 1.78 -17.68 -3.14
N SER A 90 2.99 -17.92 -3.64
CA SER A 90 4.19 -17.17 -3.24
C SER A 90 4.09 -15.68 -3.60
N ALA A 91 3.66 -15.39 -4.83
CA ALA A 91 3.48 -14.01 -5.28
C ALA A 91 2.37 -13.29 -4.50
N GLN A 92 1.24 -13.97 -4.25
CA GLN A 92 0.16 -13.41 -3.44
C GLN A 92 0.62 -13.07 -2.01
N ARG A 93 1.40 -13.95 -1.36
CA ARG A 93 1.96 -13.67 -0.03
C ARG A 93 2.89 -12.46 -0.02
N ARG A 94 3.76 -12.33 -1.03
CA ARG A 94 4.62 -11.14 -1.15
C ARG A 94 3.79 -9.88 -1.32
N PHE A 95 2.77 -9.93 -2.18
CA PHE A 95 1.86 -8.81 -2.41
C PHE A 95 1.15 -8.36 -1.13
N LEU A 96 0.61 -9.31 -0.36
CA LEU A 96 -0.01 -9.04 0.93
C LEU A 96 0.97 -8.42 1.93
N LYS A 97 2.18 -8.99 2.03
CA LYS A 97 3.23 -8.48 2.93
C LYS A 97 3.66 -7.06 2.57
N THR A 98 3.77 -6.76 1.28
CA THR A 98 4.12 -5.40 0.82
C THR A 98 3.03 -4.40 1.19
N ALA A 99 1.76 -4.76 0.96
CA ALA A 99 0.64 -3.88 1.33
C ALA A 99 0.53 -3.66 2.84
N GLU A 100 0.72 -4.73 3.64
CA GLU A 100 0.76 -4.64 5.10
C GLU A 100 1.84 -3.65 5.55
N LYS A 101 3.07 -3.76 4.99
CA LYS A 101 4.15 -2.82 5.27
C LYS A 101 3.75 -1.38 4.93
N ILE A 102 3.22 -1.14 3.73
CA ILE A 102 2.79 0.20 3.29
C ILE A 102 1.75 0.80 4.24
N ILE A 103 0.76 0.00 4.66
CA ILE A 103 -0.30 0.45 5.57
C ILE A 103 0.28 0.78 6.95
N LEU A 104 1.14 -0.08 7.50
CA LEU A 104 1.77 0.10 8.80
C LEU A 104 2.68 1.33 8.83
N ASP A 105 3.54 1.49 7.82
CA ASP A 105 4.44 2.64 7.73
C ASP A 105 3.65 3.95 7.65
N ASN A 106 2.57 3.99 6.85
CA ASN A 106 1.71 5.16 6.75
C ASN A 106 0.97 5.45 8.08
N GLN A 107 0.55 4.42 8.81
CA GLN A 107 -0.08 4.59 10.13
C GLN A 107 0.92 5.14 11.16
N GLU A 108 2.17 4.64 11.16
CA GLU A 108 3.25 5.13 12.01
C GLU A 108 3.55 6.61 11.71
N ASP A 109 3.60 6.99 10.44
CA ASP A 109 3.84 8.38 10.04
C ASP A 109 2.70 9.31 10.50
N LYS A 110 1.44 8.87 10.42
CA LYS A 110 0.27 9.61 10.94
C LYS A 110 0.35 9.80 12.44
N GLU A 111 0.63 8.74 13.19
CA GLU A 111 0.76 8.81 14.65
C GLU A 111 1.91 9.71 15.07
N ARG A 112 3.08 9.56 14.45
CA ARG A 112 4.25 10.41 14.71
C ARG A 112 3.94 11.88 14.48
N THR A 113 3.34 12.20 13.33
CA THR A 113 3.03 13.58 12.92
C THR A 113 1.95 14.19 13.81
N GLY A 114 0.87 13.46 14.08
CA GLY A 114 -0.22 13.90 14.95
C GLY A 114 0.26 14.14 16.39
N ASN A 115 1.07 13.24 16.93
CA ASN A 115 1.65 13.40 18.27
C ASN A 115 2.58 14.61 18.35
N ALA A 116 3.47 14.79 17.37
CA ALA A 116 4.36 15.95 17.32
C ALA A 116 3.56 17.27 17.27
N PHE A 117 2.49 17.31 16.46
CA PHE A 117 1.63 18.49 16.36
C PHE A 117 0.87 18.77 17.67
N ASN A 118 0.35 17.73 18.33
CA ASN A 118 -0.34 17.87 19.62
C ASN A 118 0.59 18.45 20.70
N VAL A 119 1.85 17.98 20.78
CA VAL A 119 2.86 18.54 21.68
C VAL A 119 3.09 20.03 21.40
N LEU A 120 3.17 20.42 20.13
CA LEU A 120 3.30 21.83 19.76
C LEU A 120 2.10 22.69 20.19
N VAL A 121 0.88 22.18 20.02
CA VAL A 121 -0.33 22.88 20.46
C VAL A 121 -0.30 23.08 21.97
N GLU A 122 0.05 22.05 22.74
CA GLU A 122 0.15 22.13 24.20
C GLU A 122 1.18 23.17 24.66
N LEU A 123 2.37 23.16 24.06
CA LEU A 123 3.43 24.14 24.35
C LEU A 123 2.96 25.57 24.09
N ARG A 124 2.16 25.78 23.03
CA ARG A 124 1.62 27.09 22.67
C ARG A 124 0.50 27.55 23.61
N THR A 125 -0.39 26.66 24.01
CA THR A 125 -1.54 27.00 24.86
C THR A 125 -1.22 27.04 26.34
N GLY A 126 0.02 26.73 26.75
CA GLY A 126 0.43 26.66 28.15
C GLY A 126 -0.25 25.53 28.92
N GLY A 127 -0.70 24.48 28.20
CA GLY A 127 -1.21 23.27 28.84
C GLY A 127 -0.08 22.58 29.60
N LYS A 128 -0.38 22.00 30.78
CA LYS A 128 0.56 21.05 31.41
C LYS A 128 0.78 19.94 30.39
N ALA A 129 2.01 19.82 29.88
CA ALA A 129 2.39 18.79 28.92
C ALA A 129 1.74 17.47 29.35
N ALA A 130 0.91 16.88 28.49
CA ALA A 130 0.57 15.48 28.66
C ALA A 130 1.90 14.72 28.71
N PRO A 131 2.06 13.70 29.57
CA PRO A 131 3.29 12.93 29.60
C PRO A 131 3.62 12.53 28.17
N THR A 132 4.80 12.96 27.70
CA THR A 132 5.35 12.58 26.41
C THR A 132 5.01 11.12 26.19
N PRO A 133 4.25 10.74 25.15
CA PRO A 133 4.07 9.33 24.85
C PRO A 133 5.48 8.77 24.75
N ALA A 134 5.86 7.91 25.70
CA ALA A 134 7.13 7.22 25.66
C ALA A 134 7.25 6.68 24.24
N ALA A 135 8.37 7.01 23.56
CA ALA A 135 8.65 6.65 22.16
C ALA A 135 7.88 5.40 21.82
N SER A 136 6.77 5.58 21.07
CA SER A 136 5.76 4.54 20.93
C SER A 136 6.51 3.26 20.62
N LYS A 137 6.43 2.27 21.52
CA LYS A 137 6.84 0.92 21.16
C LYS A 137 6.22 0.66 19.78
N PRO A 138 6.96 0.06 18.82
CA PRO A 138 6.41 -0.26 17.50
C PRO A 138 5.02 -0.81 17.73
N ALA A 139 4.02 -0.14 17.17
CA ALA A 139 2.62 -0.37 17.49
C ALA A 139 2.42 -1.87 17.60
N GLU A 140 2.18 -2.35 18.82
CA GLU A 140 1.90 -3.75 19.07
C GLU A 140 0.58 -4.01 18.40
N LYS A 141 0.67 -4.41 17.13
CA LYS A 141 -0.43 -4.81 16.27
C LYS A 141 -1.62 -3.86 16.44
N ALA A 142 -1.46 -2.60 16.05
CA ALA A 142 -2.62 -1.83 15.59
C ALA A 142 -3.28 -2.76 14.58
N ALA A 143 -4.45 -3.28 14.92
CA ALA A 143 -5.13 -4.30 14.14
C ALA A 143 -5.17 -3.76 12.71
N ALA A 144 -4.35 -4.35 11.83
CA ALA A 144 -4.65 -4.33 10.41
C ALA A 144 -6.15 -4.59 10.37
N PRO A 145 -6.95 -3.70 9.75
CA PRO A 145 -8.40 -3.90 9.73
C PRO A 145 -8.63 -5.37 9.38
N ALA A 146 -9.57 -6.03 10.06
CA ALA A 146 -9.83 -7.48 10.08
C ALA A 146 -10.05 -8.15 8.69
N ILE A 147 -9.69 -7.46 7.62
CA ILE A 147 -9.51 -7.85 6.24
C ILE A 147 -8.49 -8.99 6.11
N ILE A 148 -7.37 -9.01 6.86
CA ILE A 148 -6.39 -10.11 6.72
C ILE A 148 -6.88 -11.41 7.42
N GLU A 149 -7.63 -11.33 8.51
CA GLU A 149 -8.17 -12.54 9.19
C GLU A 149 -9.30 -13.23 8.39
N ASN A 150 -9.91 -12.58 7.39
CA ASN A 150 -10.97 -13.18 6.57
C ASN A 150 -10.51 -13.82 5.26
N ILE A 151 -9.22 -13.72 4.89
CA ILE A 151 -8.72 -14.35 3.65
C ILE A 151 -8.41 -15.85 3.87
N ASP A 152 -8.28 -16.32 5.12
CA ASP A 152 -7.74 -17.66 5.43
C ASP A 152 -8.78 -18.80 5.54
N THR A 153 -10.02 -18.65 5.05
CA THR A 153 -10.94 -19.82 4.99
C THR A 153 -11.89 -19.87 3.80
N SER A 154 -12.27 -18.76 3.16
CA SER A 154 -13.29 -18.82 2.10
C SER A 154 -12.73 -19.01 0.69
N THR A 155 -11.54 -18.49 0.37
CA THR A 155 -11.06 -18.46 -1.03
C THR A 155 -10.28 -19.72 -1.42
N ALA A 156 -9.78 -20.49 -0.45
CA ALA A 156 -9.19 -21.81 -0.72
C ALA A 156 -10.26 -22.88 -1.03
N ALA A 157 -11.50 -22.72 -0.53
CA ALA A 157 -12.58 -23.67 -0.80
C ALA A 157 -13.18 -23.53 -2.22
N ALA A 158 -13.12 -22.32 -2.80
CA ALA A 158 -13.64 -22.06 -4.14
C ALA A 158 -12.73 -22.59 -5.27
N LEU A 159 -11.42 -22.81 -5.01
CA LEU A 159 -10.51 -23.39 -5.99
C LEU A 159 -10.47 -24.93 -5.97
N VAL A 160 -10.92 -25.57 -4.89
CA VAL A 160 -10.90 -27.04 -4.74
C VAL A 160 -12.26 -27.69 -5.01
N THR A 161 -13.36 -26.93 -4.99
CA THR A 161 -14.69 -27.42 -5.39
C THR A 161 -15.06 -27.00 -6.81
N GLY A 162 -14.13 -27.25 -7.75
CA GLY A 162 -14.47 -27.47 -9.14
C GLY A 162 -15.38 -28.69 -9.26
N THR A 163 -16.67 -28.49 -8.98
CA THR A 163 -17.72 -29.44 -9.29
C THR A 163 -17.64 -29.73 -10.78
N ALA A 164 -17.32 -30.98 -11.08
CA ALA A 164 -17.31 -31.54 -12.41
C ALA A 164 -18.63 -31.23 -13.11
N LYS A 165 -18.63 -30.22 -13.98
CA LYS A 165 -19.71 -30.02 -14.95
C LYS A 165 -19.54 -31.12 -15.98
N ALA A 166 -20.45 -32.09 -15.92
CA ALA A 166 -20.52 -33.23 -16.82
C ALA A 166 -20.38 -32.78 -18.29
N ARG A 167 -19.43 -33.41 -18.99
CA ARG A 167 -19.27 -33.34 -20.44
C ARG A 167 -20.60 -33.76 -21.10
N PRO A 168 -21.17 -33.02 -22.06
CA PRO A 168 -22.17 -33.59 -22.93
C PRO A 168 -21.53 -34.71 -23.76
N GLN A 169 -22.06 -35.92 -23.61
CA GLN A 169 -21.74 -37.08 -24.45
C GLN A 169 -22.11 -36.75 -25.90
N VAL A 170 -21.11 -36.58 -26.76
CA VAL A 170 -21.31 -36.51 -28.21
C VAL A 170 -21.57 -37.92 -28.70
N LYS A 171 -22.79 -38.16 -29.20
CA LYS A 171 -23.20 -39.41 -29.83
C LYS A 171 -22.37 -39.60 -31.12
N PRO A 172 -21.75 -40.77 -31.35
CA PRO A 172 -21.06 -41.01 -32.62
C PRO A 172 -22.08 -41.12 -33.76
N ALA A 173 -21.85 -40.37 -34.83
CA ALA A 173 -22.54 -40.57 -36.11
C ALA A 173 -22.16 -41.96 -36.64
N THR A 174 -23.17 -42.79 -36.89
CA THR A 174 -23.02 -44.07 -37.59
C THR A 174 -23.17 -43.78 -39.10
N PRO A 175 -22.37 -44.42 -39.98
CA PRO A 175 -22.41 -44.19 -41.43
C PRO A 175 -23.75 -44.57 -42.08
#